data_AF-A0A2U9S2Y6-F1
#
_entry.id   AF-A0A2U9S2Y6-F1
#
_cell.length_a   1.000
_cell.length_b   1.000
_cell.length_c   1.000
_cell.angle_alpha   90.00
_cell.angle_beta   90.00
_cell.angle_gamma   90.00
#
_symmetry.space_group_name_H-M   'P 1'
#
loop_
_entity.id
_entity.type
_entity.pdbx_description
1 polymer ?
#
loop_
_entity_poly.entity_id
_entity_poly.type
_entity_poly.pdbx_seq_one_letter_code
_entity_poly.pdbx_strand_id
1 'polypeptide(L)'
;MDPKPHFETLARYNRWANRRLYDAAAQLSDAQFREDRGAFFRSMRGTLNHILVADRVWLERIEGTGPKPSALDETLFDDFAGLRAAREAEDERILRVLASTPAERFASVLSYRSMAGTPHALPFAQVLTHVFNHQTHHRGQAHGLLSQFGLEAPSIDFVYFLLELK
;
A
#
# COMPACT_ATOMS: atom_id res chain seq x y z
N MET A 1 0.13 26.37 -2.10
CA MET A 1 -0.84 25.66 -1.24
C MET A 1 -0.06 24.57 -0.51
N ASP A 2 -0.25 24.42 0.80
CA ASP A 2 0.39 23.36 1.57
C ASP A 2 -0.16 21.99 1.09
N PRO A 3 0.68 21.07 0.59
CA PRO A 3 0.23 19.77 0.11
C PRO A 3 -0.02 18.76 1.24
N LYS A 4 0.37 19.05 2.50
CA LYS A 4 0.23 18.11 3.62
C LYS A 4 -1.21 17.62 3.83
N PRO A 5 -2.25 18.47 3.89
CA PRO A 5 -3.63 18.02 4.08
C PRO A 5 -4.13 17.06 3.00
N HIS A 6 -3.64 17.22 1.77
CA HIS A 6 -3.96 16.33 0.66
C HIS A 6 -3.38 14.93 0.90
N PHE A 7 -2.10 14.83 1.24
CA PHE A 7 -1.46 13.54 1.52
C PHE A 7 -2.01 12.85 2.77
N GLU A 8 -2.35 13.60 3.82
CA GLU A 8 -3.05 13.04 4.98
C GLU A 8 -4.40 12.44 4.60
N THR A 9 -5.13 13.08 3.68
CA THR A 9 -6.39 12.55 3.16
C THR A 9 -6.16 11.27 2.35
N LEU A 10 -5.13 11.24 1.50
CA LEU A 10 -4.75 10.03 0.76
C LEU A 10 -4.35 8.88 1.68
N ALA A 11 -3.66 9.12 2.79
CA ALA A 11 -3.35 8.05 3.75
C ALA A 11 -4.57 7.51 4.48
N ARG A 12 -5.51 8.37 4.89
CA ARG A 12 -6.78 7.92 5.47
C ARG A 12 -7.60 7.09 4.48
N TYR A 13 -7.65 7.54 3.22
CA TYR A 13 -8.28 6.79 2.13
C TYR A 13 -7.58 5.45 1.90
N ASN A 14 -6.25 5.44 1.89
CA ASN A 14 -5.47 4.23 1.66
C ASN A 14 -5.80 3.14 2.69
N ARG A 15 -5.80 3.51 3.98
CA ARG A 15 -6.21 2.61 5.07
C ARG A 15 -7.65 2.11 4.90
N TRP A 16 -8.58 3.01 4.60
CA TRP A 16 -9.99 2.66 4.40
C TRP A 16 -10.18 1.65 3.25
N ALA A 17 -9.51 1.88 2.13
CA ALA A 17 -9.63 1.03 0.96
C ALA A 17 -8.92 -0.31 1.14
N ASN A 18 -7.78 -0.33 1.83
CA ASN A 18 -7.08 -1.56 2.20
C ASN A 18 -7.95 -2.42 3.11
N ARG A 19 -8.57 -1.84 4.15
CA ARG A 19 -9.48 -2.58 5.04
C ARG A 19 -10.61 -3.26 4.27
N ARG A 20 -11.30 -2.54 3.38
CA ARG A 20 -12.37 -3.10 2.54
C ARG A 20 -11.89 -4.23 1.65
N LEU A 21 -10.75 -4.03 1.00
CA LEU A 21 -10.18 -5.06 0.13
C LEU A 21 -9.83 -6.32 0.93
N TYR A 22 -9.23 -6.17 2.11
CA TYR A 22 -8.89 -7.28 3.00
C TYR A 22 -10.16 -7.95 3.57
N ASP A 23 -11.21 -7.20 3.88
CA ASP A 23 -12.49 -7.77 4.31
C ASP A 23 -13.13 -8.65 3.23
N ALA A 24 -13.07 -8.23 1.97
CA ALA A 24 -13.52 -9.04 0.85
C ALA A 24 -12.60 -10.27 0.62
N ALA A 25 -11.27 -10.09 0.69
CA ALA A 25 -10.30 -11.16 0.53
C ALA A 25 -10.38 -12.23 1.63
N ALA A 26 -10.89 -11.89 2.82
CA ALA A 26 -11.10 -12.83 3.92
C ALA A 26 -12.11 -13.94 3.61
N GLN A 27 -12.92 -13.79 2.54
CA GLN A 27 -13.85 -14.81 2.08
C GLN A 27 -13.18 -15.90 1.22
N LEU A 28 -11.94 -15.68 0.79
CA LEU A 28 -11.18 -16.69 0.04
C LEU A 28 -10.76 -17.82 0.97
N SER A 29 -10.85 -19.06 0.48
CA SER A 29 -10.17 -20.17 1.12
C SER A 29 -8.65 -19.99 1.05
N ASP A 30 -7.94 -20.67 1.95
CA ASP A 30 -6.48 -20.71 2.00
C ASP A 30 -5.84 -21.12 0.64
N ALA A 31 -6.51 -22.05 -0.06
CA ALA A 31 -6.13 -22.49 -1.40
C ALA A 31 -6.32 -21.39 -2.45
N GLN A 32 -7.49 -20.74 -2.48
CA GLN A 32 -7.77 -19.64 -3.42
C GLN A 32 -6.85 -18.44 -3.18
N PHE A 33 -6.54 -18.11 -1.92
CA PHE A 33 -5.62 -17.04 -1.57
C PHE A 33 -4.22 -17.23 -2.20
N ARG A 34 -3.76 -18.48 -2.30
CA ARG A 34 -2.47 -18.88 -2.90
C ARG A 34 -2.53 -19.17 -4.39
N GLU A 35 -3.73 -19.40 -4.93
CA GLU A 35 -3.94 -19.82 -6.31
C GLU A 35 -3.43 -18.76 -7.31
N ASP A 36 -2.62 -19.19 -8.27
CA ASP A 36 -2.20 -18.35 -9.39
C ASP A 36 -3.38 -18.12 -10.35
N ARG A 37 -3.72 -16.86 -10.55
CA ARG A 37 -4.80 -16.40 -11.42
C ARG A 37 -4.31 -15.38 -12.46
N GLY A 38 -3.01 -15.40 -12.76
CA GLY A 38 -2.42 -14.59 -13.83
C GLY A 38 -2.30 -13.10 -13.51
N ALA A 39 -2.41 -12.69 -12.24
CA ALA A 39 -2.00 -11.35 -11.82
C ALA A 39 -0.47 -11.20 -11.96
N PHE A 40 0.05 -9.96 -11.94
CA PHE A 40 1.50 -9.73 -12.05
C PHE A 40 2.27 -10.45 -10.93
N PHE A 41 1.74 -10.43 -9.71
CA PHE A 41 2.26 -11.19 -8.56
C PHE A 41 1.55 -12.55 -8.38
N ARG A 42 1.03 -13.10 -9.49
CA ARG A 42 0.38 -14.41 -9.63
C ARG A 42 -0.95 -14.57 -8.92
N SER A 43 -0.96 -14.38 -7.60
CA SER A 43 -2.08 -14.69 -6.69
C SER A 43 -2.54 -13.49 -5.87
N MET A 44 -3.64 -13.66 -5.13
CA MET A 44 -4.07 -12.68 -4.12
C MET A 44 -2.98 -12.52 -3.04
N ARG A 45 -2.42 -13.63 -2.54
CA ARG A 45 -1.30 -13.61 -1.57
C ARG A 45 -0.11 -12.83 -2.07
N GLY A 46 0.33 -13.09 -3.30
CA GLY A 46 1.47 -12.38 -3.88
C GLY A 46 1.19 -10.89 -4.06
N THR A 47 0.01 -10.54 -4.55
CA THR A 47 -0.38 -9.13 -4.80
C THR A 47 -0.47 -8.34 -3.49
N LEU A 48 -1.10 -8.90 -2.45
CA LEU A 48 -1.22 -8.23 -1.16
C LEU A 48 0.13 -8.14 -0.42
N ASN A 49 0.97 -9.17 -0.49
CA ASN A 49 2.34 -9.09 0.03
C ASN A 49 3.15 -8.01 -0.68
N HIS A 50 3.05 -7.91 -2.01
CA HIS A 50 3.77 -6.90 -2.77
C HIS A 50 3.39 -5.47 -2.34
N ILE A 51 2.10 -5.20 -2.10
CA ILE A 51 1.66 -3.89 -1.61
C ILE A 51 2.35 -3.56 -0.28
N LEU A 52 2.44 -4.51 0.64
CA LEU A 52 3.13 -4.33 1.92
C LEU A 52 4.66 -4.19 1.75
N VAL A 53 5.27 -4.96 0.86
CA VAL A 53 6.70 -4.86 0.50
C VAL A 53 7.01 -3.45 -0.01
N ALA A 54 6.21 -2.94 -0.95
CA ALA A 54 6.40 -1.63 -1.54
C ALA A 54 6.29 -0.51 -0.48
N ASP A 55 5.30 -0.60 0.41
CA ASP A 55 5.15 0.35 1.52
C ASP A 55 6.37 0.34 2.46
N ARG A 56 6.84 -0.84 2.87
CA ARG A 56 8.03 -0.96 3.73
C ARG A 56 9.29 -0.40 3.09
N VAL A 57 9.50 -0.70 1.81
CA VAL A 57 10.62 -0.15 1.03
C VAL A 57 10.56 1.38 0.99
N TRP A 58 9.40 1.97 0.73
CA TRP A 58 9.29 3.42 0.67
C TRP A 58 9.36 4.09 2.05
N LEU A 59 8.78 3.49 3.08
CA LEU A 59 8.87 4.02 4.44
C LEU A 59 10.30 3.94 4.99
N GLU A 60 11.06 2.87 4.71
CA GLU A 60 12.49 2.82 5.05
C GLU A 60 13.26 3.95 4.40
N ARG A 61 13.00 4.26 3.13
CA ARG A 61 13.64 5.39 2.44
C ARG A 61 13.26 6.74 3.04
N ILE A 62 12.00 6.89 3.45
CA ILE A 62 11.45 8.14 4.00
C ILE A 62 11.98 8.42 5.41
N GLU A 63 11.93 7.41 6.28
CA GLU A 63 12.31 7.51 7.70
C GLU A 63 13.80 7.21 7.95
N GLY A 64 14.48 6.60 6.98
CA GLY A 64 15.87 6.13 7.10
C GLY A 64 16.03 4.89 7.99
N THR A 65 14.93 4.29 8.44
CA THR A 65 14.93 3.13 9.35
C THR A 65 13.71 2.23 9.11
N GLY A 66 13.77 1.00 9.62
CA GLY A 66 12.66 0.05 9.59
C GLY A 66 12.95 -1.20 8.74
N PRO A 67 11.93 -2.04 8.50
CA PRO A 67 12.08 -3.27 7.74
C PRO A 67 12.53 -2.98 6.31
N LYS A 68 13.49 -3.76 5.82
CA LYS A 68 14.02 -3.65 4.47
C LYS A 68 13.81 -4.96 3.73
N PRO A 69 12.69 -5.11 2.99
CA PRO A 69 12.50 -6.25 2.10
C PRO A 69 13.70 -6.39 1.15
N SER A 70 13.99 -7.64 0.80
CA SER A 70 15.12 -8.05 -0.04
C SER A 70 14.74 -8.18 -1.52
N ALA A 71 13.47 -8.46 -1.81
CA ALA A 71 12.93 -8.58 -3.16
C ALA A 71 11.54 -7.94 -3.29
N LEU A 72 11.14 -7.57 -4.50
CA LEU A 72 9.83 -6.95 -4.76
C LEU A 72 8.67 -7.96 -4.68
N ASP A 73 8.94 -9.24 -4.89
CA ASP A 73 8.01 -10.36 -4.83
C ASP A 73 8.19 -11.20 -3.56
N GLU A 74 8.89 -10.66 -2.56
CA GLU A 74 9.08 -11.33 -1.27
C GLU A 74 7.73 -11.60 -0.59
N THR A 75 7.53 -12.85 -0.17
CA THR A 75 6.42 -13.22 0.71
C THR A 75 6.81 -12.89 2.14
N LEU A 76 6.37 -11.74 2.64
CA LEU A 76 6.58 -11.33 4.04
C LEU A 76 5.75 -12.17 5.01
N PHE A 77 4.53 -12.53 4.60
CA PHE A 77 3.58 -13.33 5.38
C PHE A 77 2.91 -14.36 4.46
N ASP A 78 3.04 -15.64 4.81
CA ASP A 78 2.44 -16.72 4.02
C ASP A 78 0.93 -16.85 4.28
N ASP A 79 0.51 -16.63 5.52
CA ASP A 79 -0.88 -16.72 5.93
C ASP A 79 -1.60 -15.36 5.85
N PHE A 80 -2.91 -15.42 5.61
CA PHE A 80 -3.73 -14.22 5.44
C PHE A 80 -3.85 -13.41 6.74
N ALA A 81 -3.92 -14.06 7.91
CA ALA A 81 -4.12 -13.38 9.18
C ALA A 81 -2.90 -12.52 9.56
N GLY A 82 -1.70 -13.09 9.43
CA GLY A 82 -0.43 -12.38 9.60
C GLY A 82 -0.28 -11.24 8.62
N LEU A 83 -0.61 -11.45 7.35
CA LEU A 83 -0.56 -10.40 6.33
C LEU A 83 -1.53 -9.25 6.65
N ARG A 84 -2.77 -9.56 7.06
CA ARG A 84 -3.78 -8.57 7.43
C ARG A 84 -3.34 -7.74 8.63
N ALA A 85 -2.87 -8.38 9.69
CA ALA A 85 -2.38 -7.68 10.88
C ALA A 85 -1.20 -6.76 10.52
N ALA A 86 -0.28 -7.22 9.67
CA ALA A 86 0.84 -6.42 9.21
C ALA A 86 0.41 -5.24 8.32
N ARG A 87 -0.56 -5.43 7.42
CA ARG A 87 -1.15 -4.35 6.62
C ARG A 87 -1.77 -3.28 7.50
N GLU A 88 -2.58 -3.67 8.47
CA GLU A 88 -3.26 -2.74 9.38
C GLU A 88 -2.22 -1.93 10.19
N ALA A 89 -1.17 -2.58 10.69
CA ALA A 89 -0.07 -1.91 11.39
C ALA A 89 0.70 -0.93 10.48
N GLU A 90 0.95 -1.29 9.22
CA GLU A 90 1.65 -0.44 8.26
C GLU A 90 0.79 0.76 7.83
N ASP A 91 -0.53 0.59 7.65
CA ASP A 91 -1.44 1.72 7.42
C ASP A 91 -1.43 2.73 8.58
N GLU A 92 -1.42 2.26 9.82
CA GLU A 92 -1.29 3.14 10.99
C GLU A 92 0.09 3.82 11.05
N ARG A 93 1.16 3.15 10.60
CA ARG A 93 2.49 3.77 10.47
C ARG A 93 2.49 4.88 9.43
N ILE A 94 1.91 4.67 8.25
CA ILE A 94 1.80 5.70 7.19
C ILE A 94 1.09 6.95 7.72
N LEU A 95 -0.02 6.77 8.45
CA LEU A 95 -0.75 7.87 9.07
C LEU A 95 0.13 8.64 10.06
N ARG A 96 0.85 7.93 10.94
CA ARG A 96 1.76 8.56 11.90
C ARG A 96 2.88 9.34 11.20
N VAL A 97 3.52 8.74 10.19
CA VAL A 97 4.61 9.39 9.44
C VAL A 97 4.14 10.68 8.80
N LEU A 98 2.99 10.69 8.13
CA LEU A 98 2.47 11.92 7.51
C LEU A 98 2.06 12.96 8.54
N ALA A 99 1.44 12.55 9.64
CA ALA A 99 1.07 13.47 10.72
C ALA A 99 2.31 14.16 11.32
N SER A 100 3.38 13.40 11.57
CA SER A 100 4.65 13.92 12.12
C SER A 100 5.54 14.61 11.09
N THR A 101 5.24 14.50 9.79
CA THR A 101 6.04 15.15 8.74
C THR A 101 5.79 16.66 8.77
N PRO A 102 6.83 17.49 8.93
CA PRO A 102 6.65 18.94 8.97
C PRO A 102 6.42 19.49 7.56
N ALA A 103 5.70 20.62 7.45
CA ALA A 103 5.21 21.13 6.17
C ALA A 103 6.34 21.40 5.15
N GLU A 104 7.49 21.89 5.62
CA GLU A 104 8.67 22.15 4.80
C GLU A 104 9.25 20.89 4.14
N ARG A 105 9.06 19.70 4.74
CA ARG A 105 9.51 18.44 4.15
C ARG A 105 8.83 18.17 2.82
N PHE A 106 7.59 18.63 2.62
CA PHE A 106 6.86 18.47 1.36
C PHE A 106 7.45 19.25 0.19
N ALA A 107 8.21 20.31 0.46
CA ALA A 107 8.97 21.06 -0.56
C ALA A 107 10.40 20.54 -0.74
N SER A 108 10.83 19.56 0.06
CA SER A 108 12.19 19.03 0.05
C SER A 108 12.42 17.93 -1.00
N VAL A 109 13.67 17.51 -1.12
CA VAL A 109 14.10 16.36 -1.94
C VAL A 109 14.35 15.17 -1.04
N LEU A 110 13.81 14.01 -1.43
CA LEU A 110 14.17 12.72 -0.84
C LEU A 110 15.35 12.13 -1.60
N SER A 111 16.49 11.99 -0.93
CA SER A 111 17.61 11.18 -1.42
C SER A 111 17.45 9.75 -0.95
N TYR A 112 17.50 8.78 -1.86
CA TYR A 112 17.33 7.37 -1.55
C TYR A 112 18.16 6.48 -2.48
N ARG A 113 18.21 5.17 -2.19
CA ARG A 113 18.79 4.17 -3.08
C ARG A 113 17.71 3.23 -3.60
N SER A 114 17.78 2.89 -4.88
CA SER A 114 16.97 1.82 -5.45
C SER A 114 17.31 0.47 -4.81
N MET A 115 16.50 -0.56 -5.05
CA MET A 115 16.80 -1.92 -4.58
C MET A 115 18.14 -2.44 -5.11
N ALA A 116 18.57 -1.98 -6.29
CA ALA A 116 19.88 -2.29 -6.88
C ALA A 116 21.03 -1.43 -6.31
N GLY A 117 20.76 -0.56 -5.32
CA GLY A 117 21.76 0.30 -4.69
C GLY A 117 22.04 1.62 -5.41
N THR A 118 21.41 1.86 -6.57
CA THR A 118 21.59 3.09 -7.36
C THR A 118 21.05 4.31 -6.62
N PRO A 119 21.85 5.38 -6.43
CA PRO A 119 21.38 6.59 -5.76
C PRO A 119 20.41 7.38 -6.65
N HIS A 120 19.37 7.91 -6.05
CA HIS A 120 18.37 8.77 -6.67
C HIS A 120 18.01 9.92 -5.73
N ALA A 121 17.54 11.03 -6.32
CA ALA A 121 17.04 12.19 -5.60
C ALA A 121 15.79 12.70 -6.33
N LEU A 122 14.64 12.71 -5.65
CA LEU A 122 13.36 13.14 -6.22
C LEU A 122 12.62 14.05 -5.23
N PRO A 123 11.75 14.97 -5.71
CA PRO A 123 10.91 15.77 -4.82
C PRO A 123 10.07 14.88 -3.91
N PHE A 124 10.09 15.13 -2.60
CA PHE A 124 9.45 14.28 -1.59
C PHE A 124 7.93 14.12 -1.84
N ALA A 125 7.24 15.20 -2.17
CA ALA A 125 5.82 15.15 -2.53
C ALA A 125 5.55 14.26 -3.76
N GLN A 126 6.43 14.24 -4.77
CA GLN A 126 6.27 13.37 -5.94
C GLN A 126 6.50 11.90 -5.60
N VAL A 127 7.40 11.61 -4.66
CA VAL A 127 7.57 10.25 -4.12
C VAL A 127 6.30 9.81 -3.39
N LEU A 128 5.69 10.66 -2.57
CA LEU A 128 4.41 10.33 -1.92
C LEU A 128 3.28 10.09 -2.92
N THR A 129 3.19 10.90 -3.98
CA THR A 129 2.26 10.66 -5.08
C THR A 129 2.49 9.28 -5.70
N HIS A 130 3.74 8.91 -5.96
CA HIS A 130 4.08 7.57 -6.45
C HIS A 130 3.60 6.48 -5.48
N VAL A 131 3.87 6.61 -4.17
CA VAL A 131 3.46 5.62 -3.15
C VAL A 131 1.95 5.37 -3.21
N PHE A 132 1.13 6.41 -3.16
CA PHE A 132 -0.34 6.25 -3.16
C PHE A 132 -0.90 5.81 -4.52
N ASN A 133 -0.30 6.26 -5.63
CA ASN A 133 -0.70 5.82 -6.97
C ASN A 133 -0.34 4.35 -7.21
N HIS A 134 0.84 3.92 -6.76
CA HIS A 134 1.30 2.53 -6.81
C HIS A 134 0.37 1.61 -6.01
N GLN A 135 -0.05 2.04 -4.81
CA GLN A 135 -1.05 1.29 -4.05
C GLN A 135 -2.38 1.18 -4.80
N THR A 136 -2.87 2.27 -5.41
CA THR A 136 -4.10 2.23 -6.21
C THR A 136 -3.99 1.23 -7.36
N HIS A 137 -2.86 1.21 -8.06
CA HIS A 137 -2.62 0.28 -9.17
C HIS A 137 -2.70 -1.19 -8.74
N HIS A 138 -1.96 -1.59 -7.70
CA HIS A 138 -1.93 -2.99 -7.25
C HIS A 138 -3.18 -3.40 -6.47
N ARG A 139 -3.82 -2.47 -5.77
CA ARG A 139 -5.17 -2.69 -5.20
C ARG A 139 -6.19 -2.92 -6.31
N GLY A 140 -6.07 -2.26 -7.46
CA GLY A 140 -6.88 -2.56 -8.65
C GLY A 140 -6.69 -4.01 -9.16
N GLN A 141 -5.45 -4.52 -9.16
CA GLN A 141 -5.17 -5.92 -9.50
C GLN A 141 -5.80 -6.89 -8.50
N ALA A 142 -5.63 -6.65 -7.19
CA ALA A 142 -6.25 -7.45 -6.14
C ALA A 142 -7.78 -7.39 -6.19
N HIS A 143 -8.36 -6.20 -6.43
CA HIS A 143 -9.78 -6.01 -6.63
C HIS A 143 -10.30 -6.84 -7.81
N GLY A 144 -9.58 -6.84 -8.95
CA GLY A 144 -9.93 -7.70 -10.09
C GLY A 144 -9.87 -9.19 -9.78
N LEU A 145 -8.89 -9.63 -8.97
CA LEU A 145 -8.79 -11.02 -8.52
C LEU A 145 -10.03 -11.47 -7.73
N LEU A 146 -10.61 -10.61 -6.88
CA LEU A 146 -11.85 -10.95 -6.16
C LEU A 146 -12.96 -11.35 -7.14
N SER A 147 -13.17 -10.57 -8.19
CA SER A 147 -14.17 -10.89 -9.22
C SER A 147 -13.86 -12.19 -9.96
N GLN A 148 -12.58 -12.51 -10.20
CA GLN A 148 -12.18 -13.78 -10.83
C GLN A 148 -12.45 -15.01 -9.94
N PHE A 149 -12.47 -14.82 -8.62
CA PHE A 149 -12.90 -15.84 -7.67
C PHE A 149 -14.43 -15.88 -7.47
N GLY A 150 -15.18 -15.05 -8.20
CA GLY A 150 -16.64 -14.95 -8.08
C GLY A 150 -17.11 -14.19 -6.84
N LEU A 151 -16.21 -13.46 -6.18
CA LEU A 151 -16.55 -12.60 -5.04
C LEU A 151 -16.97 -11.21 -5.51
N GLU A 152 -17.83 -10.55 -4.73
CA GLU A 152 -18.14 -9.14 -4.92
C GLU A 152 -16.93 -8.29 -4.51
N ALA A 153 -16.42 -7.51 -5.46
CA ALA A 153 -15.32 -6.61 -5.22
C ALA A 153 -15.86 -5.28 -4.64
N PRO A 154 -15.35 -4.81 -3.50
CA PRO A 154 -15.95 -3.68 -2.78
C PRO A 154 -15.68 -2.37 -3.50
N SER A 155 -16.63 -1.43 -3.42
CA SER A 155 -16.37 -0.08 -3.90
C SER A 155 -15.28 0.59 -3.05
N ILE A 156 -14.22 0.98 -3.74
CA ILE A 156 -13.03 1.62 -3.17
C ILE A 156 -12.76 2.99 -3.80
N ASP A 157 -13.74 3.60 -4.45
CA ASP A 157 -13.54 4.92 -5.06
C ASP A 157 -13.37 5.99 -3.97
N PHE A 158 -12.48 6.95 -4.25
CA PHE A 158 -12.16 8.04 -3.34
C PHE A 158 -13.38 8.87 -2.93
N VAL A 159 -14.36 9.04 -3.83
CA VAL A 159 -15.57 9.80 -3.53
C VAL A 159 -16.43 9.16 -2.44
N TYR A 160 -16.54 7.82 -2.40
CA TYR A 160 -17.31 7.14 -1.35
C TYR A 160 -16.63 7.27 0.01
N PHE A 161 -15.30 7.18 0.04
CA PHE A 161 -14.54 7.49 1.24
C PHE A 161 -14.84 8.90 1.77
N LEU A 162 -14.89 9.91 0.90
CA LEU A 162 -15.22 11.28 1.32
C LEU A 162 -16.66 11.43 1.82
N LEU A 163 -17.61 10.66 1.28
CA LEU A 163 -19.01 10.70 1.71
C LEU A 163 -19.23 10.03 3.06
N GLU A 164 -18.45 9.00 3.39
CA GLU A 164 -18.53 8.27 4.67
C GLU A 164 -17.79 8.96 5.83
N LEU A 165 -16.92 9.93 5.51
CA LEU A 165 -16.25 10.75 6.52
C LEU A 165 -17.15 11.87 7.09
N LYS A 166 -18.38 12.02 6.59
CA LYS A 166 -19.38 12.94 7.13
C LYS A 166 -20.16 12.30 8.28
#